data_AF-A0AAJ5BHD6-F1
#
_entry.id   AF-A0AAJ5BHD6-F1
#
_cell.length_a   1.000
_cell.length_b   1.000
_cell.length_c   1.000
_cell.angle_alpha   90.00
_cell.angle_beta   90.00
_cell.angle_gamma   90.00
#
_symmetry.space_group_name_H-M   'P 1'
#
loop_
_entity.id
_entity.type
_entity.pdbx_description
1 polymer ?
#
loop_
_entity_poly.entity_id
_entity_poly.type
_entity_poly.pdbx_seq_one_letter_code
_entity_poly.pdbx_strand_id
1 'polypeptide(L)' 'MKELTLAEIETVNGGFGLLAVPAGIGLSLFIPTIVLGAISGPLTGGLGFAVMAAGIVGTSLSGAAMVASIALPIL' A
#
# COMPACT_ATOMS: atom_id res chain seq x y z
N MET A 1 36.10 -9.27 3.18
CA MET A 1 34.74 -8.92 2.71
C MET A 1 34.83 -8.78 1.20
N LYS A 2 33.93 -9.40 0.44
CA LYS A 2 33.90 -9.31 -1.02
C LYS A 2 33.03 -8.11 -1.41
N GLU A 3 33.48 -7.30 -2.38
CA GLU A 3 32.69 -6.25 -3.00
C GLU A 3 31.49 -6.85 -3.74
N LEU A 4 30.29 -6.31 -3.53
CA LEU A 4 29.08 -6.73 -4.22
C LEU A 4 29.14 -6.28 -5.69
N THR A 5 28.77 -7.17 -6.59
CA THR A 5 28.58 -6.83 -8.00
C THR A 5 27.32 -6.01 -8.20
N LEU A 6 27.25 -5.21 -9.27
CA LEU A 6 26.06 -4.41 -9.61
C LEU A 6 24.78 -5.25 -9.66
N ALA A 7 24.85 -6.48 -10.19
CA ALA A 7 23.71 -7.39 -10.22
C ALA A 7 23.25 -7.80 -8.82
N GLU A 8 24.19 -8.09 -7.91
CA GLU A 8 23.85 -8.41 -6.51
C GLU A 8 23.25 -7.19 -5.80
N ILE A 9 23.72 -5.97 -6.11
CA ILE A 9 23.16 -4.71 -5.59
C ILE A 9 21.72 -4.51 -6.09
N GLU A 10 21.46 -4.68 -7.38
CA GLU A 10 20.12 -4.56 -7.97
C GLU A 10 19.15 -5.61 -7.42
N THR A 11 19.64 -6.81 -7.13
CA THR A 11 18.84 -7.89 -6.53
C THR A 11 18.46 -7.57 -5.08
N VAL A 12 19.38 -6.98 -4.30
CA VAL A 12 19.12 -6.59 -2.90
C VAL A 12 18.24 -5.34 -2.80
N ASN A 13 18.30 -4.45 -3.79
CA ASN A 13 17.43 -3.27 -3.85
C ASN A 13 15.96 -3.64 -4.11
N GLY A 14 15.66 -4.93 -4.34
CA GLY A 14 14.31 -5.49 -4.40
C GLY A 14 13.45 -4.78 -5.43
N GLY A 15 14.07 -4.42 -6.58
CA GLY A 15 13.62 -3.40 -7.53
C GLY A 15 12.10 -3.23 -7.58
N PHE A 16 11.63 -1.98 -7.50
CA PHE A 16 10.21 -1.61 -7.49
C PHE A 16 9.41 -2.46 -8.49
N GLY A 17 8.79 -3.54 -8.01
CA GLY A 17 7.98 -4.43 -8.83
C GLY A 17 6.80 -3.68 -9.43
N LEU A 18 6.16 -4.26 -10.44
CA LEU A 18 5.07 -3.63 -11.19
C LEU A 18 3.95 -3.08 -10.28
N LEU A 19 3.72 -3.76 -9.16
CA LEU A 19 2.69 -3.40 -8.18
C LEU A 19 3.04 -2.23 -7.25
N ALA A 20 4.29 -1.77 -7.21
CA ALA A 20 4.72 -0.75 -6.25
C ALA A 20 4.10 0.63 -6.49
N VAL A 21 3.95 1.02 -7.76
CA VAL A 21 3.30 2.27 -8.16
C VAL A 21 1.80 2.28 -7.83
N PRO A 22 0.99 1.29 -8.27
CA PRO A 22 -0.42 1.25 -7.90
C PRO A 22 -0.62 1.06 -6.39
N ALA A 23 0.26 0.34 -5.68
CA ALA A 23 0.25 0.26 -4.22
C ALA A 23 0.45 1.63 -3.56
N GLY A 24 1.43 2.41 -4.01
CA GLY A 24 1.66 3.77 -3.51
C GLY A 24 0.46 4.70 -3.73
N ILE A 25 -0.15 4.64 -4.92
CA ILE A 25 -1.37 5.40 -5.23
C ILE A 25 -2.52 4.95 -4.31
N GLY A 26 -2.72 3.64 -4.15
CA GLY A 26 -3.74 3.08 -3.26
C GLY A 26 -3.60 3.57 -1.82
N LEU A 27 -2.38 3.54 -1.27
CA LEU A 27 -2.09 4.07 0.08
C LEU A 27 -2.42 5.56 0.18
N SER A 28 -2.08 6.36 -0.84
CA SER A 28 -2.36 7.80 -0.85
C SER A 28 -3.85 8.14 -0.86
N LEU A 29 -4.71 7.24 -1.37
CA LEU A 29 -6.16 7.42 -1.42
C LEU A 29 -6.86 6.82 -0.20
N PHE A 30 -6.49 5.60 0.18
CA PHE A 30 -7.22 4.86 1.21
C PHE A 30 -6.92 5.37 2.62
N ILE A 31 -5.70 5.87 2.90
CA ILE A 31 -5.37 6.44 4.21
C ILE A 31 -6.26 7.68 4.53
N PRO A 32 -6.37 8.68 3.64
CA PRO A 32 -7.33 9.78 3.83
C PRO A 32 -8.78 9.30 3.94
N THR A 33 -9.16 8.26 3.19
CA THR A 33 -10.52 7.71 3.21
C THR A 33 -10.90 7.18 4.60
N ILE A 34 -9.95 6.60 5.34
CA ILE A 34 -10.16 6.18 6.75
C ILE A 34 -10.55 7.39 7.61
N VAL A 35 -9.78 8.47 7.50
CA VAL A 35 -9.99 9.70 8.29
C VAL A 35 -11.35 10.33 7.93
N LEU A 36 -11.68 10.41 6.65
CA LEU A 36 -12.96 10.94 6.18
C LEU A 36 -14.14 10.10 6.66
N GLY A 37 -14.02 8.77 6.63
CA GLY A 37 -15.02 7.86 7.17
C GLY A 37 -15.22 8.04 8.68
N ALA A 38 -14.13 8.16 9.43
CA ALA A 38 -14.18 8.37 10.87
C ALA A 38 -14.86 9.70 11.26
N ILE A 39 -14.53 10.79 10.56
CA ILE A 39 -15.13 12.11 10.79
C ILE A 39 -16.62 12.12 10.43
N SER A 40 -16.98 11.47 9.31
CA SER A 40 -18.37 11.45 8.83
C SER A 40 -19.26 10.43 9.55
N GLY A 41 -18.69 9.44 10.24
CA GLY A 41 -19.43 8.39 10.96
C GLY A 41 -20.54 8.94 11.87
N PRO A 42 -20.24 9.83 12.83
CA PRO A 42 -21.24 10.43 13.71
C PRO A 42 -22.30 11.25 12.96
N LEU A 43 -21.90 11.95 11.89
CA LEU A 43 -22.78 12.83 11.11
C LEU A 43 -23.76 12.04 10.22
N THR A 44 -23.43 10.79 9.90
CA THR A 44 -24.17 9.95 8.95
C THR A 44 -24.88 8.77 9.64
N GLY A 45 -25.03 8.81 10.97
CA GLY A 45 -25.68 7.73 11.73
C GLY A 45 -24.93 6.40 11.67
N GLY A 46 -23.63 6.42 11.37
CA GLY A 46 -22.75 5.25 11.31
C GLY A 46 -22.35 4.79 9.90
N LEU A 47 -22.95 5.33 8.83
CA LEU A 47 -22.56 4.97 7.45
C LEU A 47 -21.11 5.35 7.12
N GLY A 48 -20.59 6.44 7.69
CA GLY A 48 -19.19 6.84 7.55
C GLY A 48 -18.21 5.79 8.09
N PHE A 49 -18.61 4.95 9.05
CA PHE A 49 -17.77 3.84 9.51
C PHE A 49 -17.62 2.73 8.45
N ALA A 50 -18.59 2.56 7.54
CA ALA A 50 -18.43 1.67 6.40
C ALA A 50 -17.39 2.21 5.41
N VAL A 51 -17.37 3.53 5.19
CA VAL A 51 -16.32 4.21 4.38
C VAL A 51 -14.95 4.05 5.05
N MET A 52 -14.89 4.21 6.38
CA MET A 52 -13.68 3.98 7.16
C MET A 52 -13.17 2.54 6.99
N ALA A 53 -14.07 1.55 7.10
CA ALA A 53 -13.74 0.14 6.90
C ALA A 53 -13.22 -0.13 5.49
N ALA A 54 -13.83 0.45 4.45
CA ALA A 54 -13.33 0.35 3.08
C ALA A 54 -11.91 0.92 2.93
N GLY A 55 -11.62 2.06 3.58
CA GLY A 55 -10.27 2.62 3.65
C GLY A 55 -9.26 1.69 4.32
N ILE A 56 -9.63 1.02 5.42
CA ILE A 56 -8.76 0.06 6.11
C ILE A 56 -8.44 -1.13 5.21
N VAL A 57 -9.45 -1.71 4.56
CA VAL A 57 -9.28 -2.84 3.63
C VAL A 57 -8.41 -2.44 2.44
N GLY A 58 -8.67 -1.28 1.83
CA GLY A 58 -7.88 -0.77 0.71
C GLY A 58 -6.42 -0.46 1.07
N THR A 59 -6.17 0.09 2.26
CA THR A 59 -4.82 0.33 2.78
C THR A 59 -4.08 -1.00 2.99
N SER A 60 -4.77 -2.00 3.54
CA SER A 60 -4.20 -3.34 3.78
C SER A 60 -3.84 -4.04 2.47
N LEU A 61 -4.72 -3.97 1.47
CA LEU A 61 -4.47 -4.52 0.14
C LEU A 61 -3.31 -3.82 -0.57
N SER A 62 -3.23 -2.49 -0.45
CA SER A 62 -2.14 -1.70 -1.03
C SER A 62 -0.80 -2.00 -0.35
N GLY A 63 -0.79 -2.18 0.97
CA GLY A 63 0.40 -2.63 1.71
C GLY A 63 0.85 -4.03 1.28
N ALA A 64 -0.09 -4.96 1.10
CA ALA A 64 0.21 -6.30 0.59
C ALA A 64 0.78 -6.25 -0.83
N ALA A 65 0.24 -5.41 -1.72
CA ALA A 65 0.77 -5.21 -3.07
C ALA A 65 2.20 -4.63 -3.06
N MET A 66 2.51 -3.74 -2.11
CA MET A 66 3.86 -3.20 -1.94
C MET A 66 4.85 -4.27 -1.50
N VAL A 67 4.47 -5.12 -0.54
CA VAL A 67 5.29 -6.27 -0.12
C VAL A 67 5.46 -7.26 -1.27
N ALA A 68 4.38 -7.54 -2.02
CA ALA A 68 4.43 -8.41 -3.19
C ALA A 68 5.36 -7.86 -4.27
N SER A 69 5.38 -6.54 -4.50
CA SER A 69 6.29 -5.92 -5.47
C SER A 69 7.77 -6.08 -5.12
N ILE A 70 8.09 -6.23 -3.84
CA ILE A 70 9.46 -6.46 -3.35
C ILE A 70 9.81 -7.95 -3.41
N ALA A 71 8.87 -8.81 -3.02
CA ALA A 71 9.07 -10.25 -2.94
C ALA A 71 8.99 -10.94 -4.31
N LEU A 72 8.22 -10.39 -5.25
CA LEU A 72 7.94 -10.91 -6.59
C LEU A 72 8.06 -9.77 -7.62
N PRO A 73 9.26 -9.22 -7.86
CA PRO A 73 9.45 -8.02 -8.69
C PRO A 73 9.08 -8.17 -10.17
N ILE A 74 8.72 -9.39 -10.60
CA ILE A 74 8.41 -9.76 -12.00
C ILE A 74 6.88 -9.91 -12.22
N LEU A 75 6.08 -9.82 -11.16
CA LEU A 75 4.61 -9.78 -11.18
C LEU A 75 4.11 -8.35 -10.91
#